data_AF-A0A8H4XRA3-F1
#
_entry.id   AF-A0A8H4XRA3-F1
#
_cell.length_a   1.000
_cell.length_b   1.000
_cell.length_c   1.000
_cell.angle_alpha   90.00
_cell.angle_beta   90.00
_cell.angle_gamma   90.00
#
_symmetry.space_group_name_H-M   'P 1'
#
loop_
_entity.id
_entity.type
_entity.pdbx_description
1 polymer ?
#
loop_
_entity_poly.entity_id
_entity_poly.type
_entity_poly.pdbx_seq_one_letter_code
_entity_poly.pdbx_strand_id
1 'polypeptide(L)'
;FLPERRDNLNHSDKMVYSPGPASPIAMGDRSSGLHARNRSLSPQAPLPGSSAPQQSKRDKRRTQLQERLHDLTITSNQNRDSQFRQQLHALQCDMTLINNADPYEAGPLPDSAEEIAQLIETTVGGGKFGKEMANISGSWYSRFVQEINEIKEDRDADLVAVMNRHREAVKRYNHEFSWRQHFAREEFRLLSGTLRERLVQKVSANKTRLMREKEQMDISDTNALLLNPNQFTITNPSSPGGVHGNRKTRHTRHRIGIDEFGNGIGLDNRRKRKA
;
A
#
# COMPACT_ATOMS: atom_id res chain seq x y z
N PHE A 1 -3.72 -18.59 1.66
CA PHE A 1 -2.50 -19.37 1.92
C PHE A 1 -1.56 -18.49 2.71
N LEU A 2 -1.13 -19.00 3.88
CA LEU A 2 -0.21 -18.43 4.88
C LEU A 2 -0.68 -17.21 5.72
N PRO A 3 -0.55 -17.27 7.07
CA PRO A 3 -1.01 -16.24 8.00
C PRO A 3 0.10 -15.27 8.42
N GLU A 4 -0.27 -14.00 8.62
CA GLU A 4 0.54 -12.92 9.19
C GLU A 4 0.87 -13.18 10.66
N ARG A 5 2.16 -13.09 11.01
CA ARG A 5 2.62 -12.87 12.38
C ARG A 5 2.57 -11.37 12.66
N ARG A 6 1.78 -10.98 13.65
CA ARG A 6 1.80 -9.66 14.29
C ARG A 6 2.65 -9.75 15.55
N ASP A 7 3.84 -9.16 15.51
CA ASP A 7 4.60 -8.86 16.71
C ASP A 7 4.41 -7.38 17.04
N ASN A 8 3.63 -7.13 18.09
CA ASN A 8 3.53 -5.85 18.76
C ASN A 8 4.80 -5.61 19.58
N LEU A 9 5.51 -4.51 19.33
CA LEU A 9 6.48 -3.99 20.28
C LEU A 9 6.28 -2.48 20.44
N ASN A 10 5.63 -2.11 21.54
CA ASN A 10 5.71 -0.78 22.13
C ASN A 10 7.19 -0.44 22.36
N HIS A 11 7.66 0.71 21.87
CA HIS A 11 8.89 1.32 22.34
C HIS A 11 8.65 2.79 22.64
N SER A 12 8.51 3.05 23.94
CA SER A 12 8.52 4.34 24.59
C SER A 12 9.88 5.03 24.44
N ASP A 13 9.82 6.35 24.37
CA ASP A 13 10.82 7.35 24.71
C ASP A 13 12.22 6.85 25.12
N LYS A 14 13.23 7.24 24.34
CA LYS A 14 14.61 7.33 24.84
C LYS A 14 15.25 8.65 24.43
N MET A 15 15.18 9.59 25.37
CA MET A 15 16.07 10.74 25.49
C MET A 15 17.54 10.27 25.46
N VAL A 16 18.31 10.80 24.51
CA VAL A 16 19.74 10.53 24.38
C VAL A 16 20.50 11.47 25.32
N TYR A 17 20.86 10.97 26.51
CA TYR A 17 21.81 11.61 27.42
C TYR A 17 23.25 11.22 27.06
N SER A 18 24.12 12.21 27.01
CA SER A 18 25.57 12.12 26.83
C SER A 18 26.25 11.24 27.89
N PRO A 19 27.23 10.37 27.54
CA PRO A 19 27.94 9.55 28.50
C PRO A 19 29.11 10.32 29.14
N GLY A 20 28.89 10.86 30.34
CA GLY A 20 29.97 11.26 31.24
C GLY A 20 30.57 10.05 31.98
N PRO A 21 31.87 10.08 32.35
CA PRO A 21 32.50 8.96 33.06
C PRO A 21 32.00 8.84 34.50
N ALA A 22 31.48 7.67 34.85
CA ALA A 22 30.99 7.34 36.19
C ALA A 22 32.14 7.17 37.19
N SER A 23 32.08 7.93 38.29
CA SER A 23 32.93 7.73 39.48
C SER A 23 32.35 6.62 40.36
N PRO A 24 33.17 5.75 40.98
CA PRO A 24 32.65 4.69 41.84
C PRO A 24 32.24 5.25 43.21
N ILE A 25 30.92 5.38 43.43
CA ILE A 25 30.35 5.58 44.76
C ILE A 25 30.18 4.22 45.43
N ALA A 26 30.83 4.11 46.59
CA ALA A 26 30.72 2.99 47.52
C ALA A 26 29.28 2.85 48.04
N MET A 27 28.66 1.71 47.77
CA MET A 27 27.49 1.25 48.53
C MET A 27 27.99 0.39 49.69
N GLY A 28 27.76 0.89 50.90
CA GLY A 28 27.81 0.08 52.10
C GLY A 28 26.62 -0.87 52.11
N ASP A 29 26.90 -2.15 52.29
CA ASP A 29 25.97 -3.03 52.99
C ASP A 29 26.63 -3.50 54.28
N ARG A 30 25.91 -3.20 55.36
CA ARG A 30 26.17 -3.65 56.71
C ARG A 30 25.15 -4.77 56.95
N SER A 31 25.61 -5.99 57.17
CA SER A 31 25.62 -6.56 58.53
C SER A 31 25.69 -8.09 58.57
N SER A 32 26.37 -8.54 59.62
CA SER A 32 26.18 -9.78 60.37
C SER A 32 27.02 -10.99 59.96
N GLY A 33 27.84 -11.45 60.92
CA GLY A 33 28.61 -12.68 60.80
C GLY A 33 29.90 -12.69 61.61
N LEU A 34 29.81 -12.37 62.90
CA LEU A 34 30.58 -12.98 64.01
C LEU A 34 31.92 -13.64 63.65
N HIS A 35 33.04 -13.08 64.11
CA HIS A 35 33.88 -13.77 65.09
C HIS A 35 34.85 -12.79 65.75
N ALA A 36 34.84 -12.90 67.07
CA ALA A 36 35.48 -12.02 68.02
C ALA A 36 36.96 -12.38 68.24
N ARG A 37 37.69 -11.37 68.73
CA ARG A 37 38.79 -11.43 69.70
C ARG A 37 40.20 -11.81 69.22
N ASN A 38 40.99 -10.74 69.07
CA ASN A 38 42.07 -10.34 69.98
C ASN A 38 43.28 -11.26 70.26
N ARG A 39 44.45 -10.61 70.12
CA ARG A 39 45.77 -10.78 70.77
C ARG A 39 46.73 -11.80 70.17
N SER A 40 47.82 -11.27 69.61
CA SER A 40 49.11 -11.25 70.34
C SER A 40 50.07 -10.23 69.70
N LEU A 41 50.66 -9.41 70.59
CA LEU A 41 51.80 -8.53 70.34
C LEU A 41 53.07 -9.35 70.57
N SER A 42 54.07 -9.20 69.71
CA SER A 42 55.48 -9.42 70.03
C SER A 42 56.33 -8.53 69.11
N PRO A 43 57.19 -7.65 69.65
CA PRO A 43 58.09 -6.81 68.88
C PRO A 43 59.41 -7.54 68.64
N GLN A 44 59.91 -7.56 67.39
CA GLN A 44 61.24 -8.06 67.09
C GLN A 44 62.13 -6.93 66.55
N ALA A 45 63.28 -6.79 67.20
CA ALA A 45 64.29 -5.74 67.07
C ALA A 45 65.01 -5.75 65.69
N PRO A 46 65.77 -4.70 65.34
CA PRO A 46 66.23 -4.42 63.98
C PRO A 46 67.51 -5.18 63.62
N LEU A 47 67.57 -5.73 62.41
CA LEU A 47 68.82 -6.16 61.78
C LEU A 47 69.23 -5.20 60.64
N PRO A 48 70.52 -4.87 60.50
CA PRO A 48 71.02 -4.02 59.44
C PRO A 48 71.35 -4.86 58.19
N GLY A 49 70.84 -4.44 57.03
CA GLY A 49 71.32 -4.89 55.72
C GLY A 49 70.28 -5.61 54.85
N SER A 50 69.98 -4.98 53.70
CA SER A 50 69.21 -5.49 52.56
C SER A 50 67.72 -5.75 52.83
N SER A 51 66.76 -5.39 52.00
CA SER A 51 66.73 -4.94 50.61
C SER A 51 65.44 -4.12 50.43
N ALA A 52 65.44 -3.13 49.56
CA ALA A 52 64.25 -2.37 49.22
C ALA A 52 63.09 -3.33 48.87
N PRO A 53 61.86 -3.10 49.36
CA PRO A 53 60.73 -3.98 49.05
C PRO A 53 60.55 -4.03 47.53
N GLN A 54 60.78 -5.20 46.94
CA GLN A 54 60.56 -5.40 45.52
C GLN A 54 59.08 -5.22 45.23
N GLN A 55 58.72 -4.08 44.63
CA GLN A 55 57.36 -3.78 44.20
C GLN A 55 56.81 -4.95 43.37
N SER A 56 55.74 -5.57 43.89
CA SER A 56 55.00 -6.64 43.21
C SER A 56 54.60 -6.18 41.80
N LYS A 57 54.67 -7.08 40.80
CA LYS A 57 54.28 -6.78 39.40
C LYS A 57 52.87 -6.17 39.30
N ARG A 58 51.97 -6.52 40.23
CA ARG A 58 50.63 -5.94 40.35
C ARG A 58 50.65 -4.49 40.82
N ASP A 59 51.52 -4.18 41.78
CA ASP A 59 51.71 -2.82 42.30
C ASP A 59 52.29 -1.91 41.22
N LYS A 60 53.28 -2.40 40.45
CA LYS A 60 53.83 -1.66 39.30
C LYS A 60 52.75 -1.32 38.27
N ARG A 61 51.86 -2.25 37.93
CA ARG A 61 50.72 -1.96 37.04
C ARG A 61 49.74 -0.94 37.63
N ARG A 62 49.45 -1.03 38.93
CA ARG A 62 48.59 -0.06 39.61
C ARG A 62 49.20 1.34 39.60
N THR A 63 50.49 1.46 39.92
CA THR A 63 51.22 2.72 39.88
C THR A 63 51.28 3.29 38.47
N GLN A 64 51.56 2.47 37.45
CA GLN A 64 51.59 2.92 36.05
C GLN A 64 50.21 3.41 35.54
N LEU A 65 49.12 2.76 35.93
CA LEU A 65 47.75 3.22 35.63
C LEU A 65 47.44 4.53 36.37
N GLN A 66 47.85 4.64 37.62
CA GLN A 66 47.65 5.84 38.42
C GLN A 66 48.44 7.04 37.88
N GLU A 67 49.67 6.81 37.42
CA GLU A 67 50.50 7.80 36.72
C GLU A 67 49.84 8.22 35.40
N ARG A 68 49.39 7.27 34.58
CA ARG A 68 48.66 7.58 33.34
C ARG A 68 47.37 8.38 33.60
N LEU A 69 46.62 8.04 34.64
CA LEU A 69 45.41 8.80 35.02
C LEU A 69 45.76 10.20 35.51
N HIS A 70 46.86 10.34 36.25
CA HIS A 70 47.36 11.63 36.72
C HIS A 70 47.79 12.51 35.54
N ASP A 71 48.55 11.96 34.60
CA ASP A 71 48.97 12.64 33.37
C ASP A 71 47.79 13.07 32.50
N LEU A 72 46.79 12.20 32.36
CA LEU A 72 45.54 12.53 31.66
C LEU A 72 44.77 13.63 32.37
N THR A 73 44.74 13.63 33.71
CA THR A 73 44.05 14.66 34.50
C THR A 73 44.75 16.01 34.36
N ILE A 74 46.09 16.03 34.42
CA ILE A 74 46.89 17.23 34.22
C ILE A 74 46.69 17.76 32.81
N THR A 75 46.81 16.90 31.79
CA THR A 75 46.65 17.28 30.38
C THR A 75 45.23 17.76 30.09
N SER A 76 44.22 17.11 30.65
CA SER A 76 42.82 17.52 30.53
C SER A 76 42.58 18.89 31.16
N ASN A 77 43.12 19.13 32.36
CA ASN A 77 42.95 20.43 33.03
C ASN A 77 43.71 21.55 32.31
N GLN A 78 44.89 21.25 31.77
CA GLN A 78 45.68 22.20 30.98
C GLN A 78 45.01 22.54 29.63
N ASN A 79 44.39 21.56 28.97
CA ASN A 79 43.79 21.75 27.66
C ASN A 79 42.29 22.11 27.68
N ARG A 80 41.66 22.09 28.86
CA ARG A 80 40.21 22.32 29.03
C ARG A 80 39.72 23.60 28.34
N ASP A 81 40.39 24.73 28.58
CA ASP A 81 39.99 26.01 28.00
C ASP A 81 40.21 26.05 26.49
N SER A 82 41.25 25.39 25.98
CA SER A 82 41.48 25.26 24.54
C SER A 82 40.38 24.44 23.87
N GLN A 83 39.99 23.31 24.47
CA GLN A 83 38.89 22.47 23.96
C GLN A 83 37.55 23.21 23.96
N PHE A 84 37.21 23.94 25.02
CA PHE A 84 35.97 24.72 25.04
C PHE A 84 35.95 25.82 23.99
N ARG A 85 37.09 26.50 23.74
CA ARG A 85 37.19 27.48 22.66
C ARG A 85 37.03 26.83 21.29
N GLN A 86 37.62 25.66 21.05
CA GLN A 86 37.46 24.92 19.81
C GLN A 86 36.01 24.47 19.60
N GLN A 87 35.35 23.96 20.63
CA GLN A 87 33.93 23.58 20.57
C GLN A 87 33.02 24.79 20.32
N LEU A 88 33.29 25.94 20.95
CA LEU A 88 32.56 27.18 20.69
C LEU A 88 32.72 27.64 19.24
N HIS A 89 33.95 27.60 18.71
CA HIS A 89 34.19 27.90 17.30
C HIS A 89 33.47 26.93 16.38
N ALA A 90 33.45 25.64 16.70
CA ALA A 90 32.73 24.66 15.91
C ALA A 90 31.23 24.93 15.87
N LEU A 91 30.63 25.24 17.03
CA LEU A 91 29.21 25.60 17.12
C LEU A 91 28.89 26.91 16.40
N GLN A 92 29.78 27.90 16.44
CA GLN A 92 29.63 29.14 15.68
C GLN A 92 29.66 28.88 14.17
N CYS A 93 30.58 28.02 13.70
CA CYS A 93 30.62 27.62 12.30
C CYS A 93 29.31 26.95 11.88
N ASP A 94 28.82 25.99 12.66
CA ASP A 94 27.54 25.31 12.39
C ASP A 94 26.37 26.30 12.33
N MET A 95 26.30 27.24 13.27
CA MET A 95 25.29 28.28 13.28
C MET A 95 25.36 29.16 12.03
N THR A 96 26.55 29.53 11.57
CA THR A 96 26.73 30.29 10.33
C THR A 96 26.27 29.49 9.11
N LEU A 97 26.59 28.19 9.04
CA LEU A 97 26.15 27.32 7.94
C LEU A 97 24.62 27.20 7.89
N ILE A 98 23.98 27.00 9.04
CA ILE A 98 22.52 26.92 9.14
C ILE A 98 21.87 28.23 8.68
N ASN A 99 22.38 29.38 9.13
CA ASN A 99 21.83 30.68 8.77
C ASN A 99 22.01 31.04 7.29
N ASN A 100 23.05 30.52 6.65
CA ASN A 100 23.32 30.76 5.23
C ASN A 100 22.66 29.72 4.30
N ALA A 101 22.10 28.65 4.84
CA ALA A 101 21.41 27.65 4.04
C ALA A 101 20.10 28.22 3.46
N ASP A 102 19.85 27.97 2.18
CA ASP A 102 18.57 28.30 1.54
C ASP A 102 17.64 27.07 1.52
N PRO A 103 16.67 26.96 2.43
CA PRO A 103 15.75 25.83 2.45
C PRO A 103 14.78 25.82 1.26
N TYR A 104 14.65 26.92 0.51
CA TYR A 104 13.68 27.05 -0.59
C TYR A 104 14.24 26.70 -1.95
N GLU A 105 15.52 26.36 -2.05
CA GLU A 105 16.10 25.85 -3.29
C GLU A 105 15.35 24.60 -3.77
N ALA A 106 15.14 24.50 -5.09
CA ALA A 106 14.36 23.43 -5.71
C ALA A 106 14.97 22.03 -5.54
N GLY A 107 16.28 21.95 -5.23
CA GLY A 107 17.00 20.71 -5.00
C GLY A 107 17.11 20.31 -3.53
N PRO A 108 17.53 19.07 -3.26
CA PRO A 108 17.98 18.68 -1.93
C PRO A 108 19.22 19.49 -1.54
N LEU A 109 19.30 19.83 -0.26
CA LEU A 109 20.49 20.44 0.32
C LEU A 109 21.64 19.41 0.39
N PRO A 110 22.91 19.84 0.31
CA PRO A 110 24.06 18.94 0.32
C PRO A 110 24.23 18.27 1.69
N ASP A 111 23.91 16.98 1.77
CA ASP A 111 24.04 16.14 2.99
C ASP A 111 25.32 15.29 2.99
N SER A 112 26.11 15.32 1.91
CA SER A 112 27.33 14.50 1.89
C SER A 112 28.37 15.06 2.85
N ALA A 113 29.01 14.17 3.62
CA ALA A 113 30.05 14.57 4.58
C ALA A 113 31.22 15.32 3.89
N GLU A 114 31.50 15.01 2.63
CA GLU A 114 32.54 15.67 1.85
C GLU A 114 32.13 17.09 1.44
N GLU A 115 30.91 17.31 0.96
CA GLU A 115 30.41 18.66 0.63
C GLU A 115 30.28 19.53 1.87
N ILE A 116 29.82 18.98 2.98
CA ILE A 116 29.75 19.69 4.27
C ILE A 116 31.16 20.10 4.73
N ALA A 117 32.15 19.20 4.61
CA ALA A 117 33.53 19.50 4.94
C ALA A 117 34.11 20.61 4.05
N GLN A 118 33.83 20.58 2.73
CA GLN A 118 34.24 21.64 1.80
C GLN A 118 33.54 22.97 2.12
N LEU A 119 32.28 22.94 2.52
CA LEU A 119 31.52 24.12 2.91
C LEU A 119 32.07 24.74 4.20
N ILE A 120 32.45 23.91 5.19
CA ILE A 120 33.16 24.36 6.41
C ILE A 120 34.52 24.97 6.05
N GLU A 121 35.31 24.30 5.21
CA GLU A 121 36.62 24.81 4.79
C GLU A 121 36.48 26.19 4.10
N THR A 122 35.47 26.34 3.24
CA THR A 122 35.18 27.61 2.55
C THR A 122 34.73 28.70 3.52
N THR A 123 33.85 28.38 4.47
CA THR A 123 33.29 29.34 5.43
C THR A 123 34.34 29.84 6.42
N VAL A 124 35.28 28.98 6.79
CA VAL A 124 36.33 29.27 7.79
C VAL A 124 37.60 29.89 7.17
N GLY A 125 37.68 29.96 5.84
CA GLY A 125 38.79 30.61 5.14
C GLY A 125 39.94 29.68 4.71
N GLY A 126 39.70 28.37 4.68
CA GLY A 126 40.59 27.39 4.04
C GLY A 126 41.80 26.93 4.86
N GLY A 127 42.51 25.93 4.35
CA GLY A 127 43.83 25.53 4.85
C GLY A 127 43.79 24.58 6.05
N LYS A 128 44.87 24.54 6.84
CA LYS A 128 45.02 23.57 7.95
C LYS A 128 43.93 23.75 9.01
N PHE A 129 43.59 25.00 9.33
CA PHE A 129 42.54 25.32 10.31
C PHE A 129 41.14 24.93 9.80
N GLY A 130 40.84 25.19 8.52
CA GLY A 130 39.58 24.74 7.90
C GLY A 130 39.42 23.21 7.95
N LYS A 131 40.50 22.46 7.68
CA LYS A 131 40.50 20.99 7.77
C LYS A 131 40.35 20.48 9.20
N GLU A 132 40.98 21.12 10.18
CA GLU A 132 40.80 20.78 11.59
C GLU A 132 39.37 21.10 12.06
N MET A 133 38.79 22.22 11.63
CA MET A 133 37.41 22.57 11.91
C MET A 133 36.41 21.63 11.25
N ALA A 134 36.63 21.21 10.00
CA ALA A 134 35.76 20.25 9.32
C ALA A 134 35.66 18.89 10.05
N ASN A 135 36.64 18.54 10.88
CA ASN A 135 36.61 17.31 11.68
C ASN A 135 35.77 17.44 12.96
N ILE A 136 35.53 18.65 13.46
CA ILE A 136 34.88 18.90 14.76
C ILE A 136 33.51 19.60 14.57
N SER A 137 33.35 20.33 13.47
CA SER A 137 32.15 21.05 13.06
C SER A 137 31.37 20.25 12.01
N GLY A 138 30.12 20.61 11.77
CA GLY A 138 29.25 20.06 10.73
C GLY A 138 28.17 19.11 11.25
N SER A 139 28.26 18.67 12.51
CA SER A 139 27.31 17.72 13.09
C SER A 139 25.90 18.30 13.22
N TRP A 140 25.77 19.56 13.66
CA TRP A 140 24.45 20.21 13.76
C TRP A 140 23.90 20.60 12.39
N TYR A 141 24.78 21.07 11.51
CA TYR A 141 24.41 21.42 10.14
C TYR A 141 23.92 20.20 9.35
N SER A 142 24.62 19.05 9.45
CA SER A 142 24.21 17.80 8.81
C SER A 142 22.81 17.36 9.27
N ARG A 143 22.52 17.42 10.58
CA ARG A 143 21.19 17.09 11.10
C ARG A 143 20.11 18.03 10.57
N PHE A 144 20.40 19.33 10.52
CA PHE A 144 19.50 20.32 9.95
C PHE A 144 19.22 20.04 8.47
N VAL A 145 20.25 19.75 7.68
CA VAL A 145 20.12 19.41 6.25
C VAL A 145 19.27 18.15 6.06
N GLN A 146 19.50 17.11 6.88
CA GLN A 146 18.72 15.88 6.84
C GLN A 146 17.24 16.12 7.11
N GLU A 147 16.91 16.88 8.16
CA GLU A 147 15.52 17.20 8.50
C GLU A 147 14.83 18.01 7.39
N ILE A 148 15.52 19.00 6.81
CA ILE A 148 14.99 19.78 5.69
C ILE A 148 14.78 18.90 4.45
N ASN A 149 15.73 18.00 4.16
CA ASN A 149 15.62 17.09 3.02
C ASN A 149 14.49 16.08 3.22
N GLU A 150 14.29 15.55 4.42
CA GLU A 150 13.16 14.67 4.77
C GLU A 150 11.83 15.39 4.55
N ILE A 151 11.68 16.63 5.03
CA ILE A 151 10.48 17.44 4.80
C ILE A 151 10.24 17.71 3.31
N LYS A 152 11.31 17.98 2.54
CA LYS A 152 11.22 18.17 1.08
C LYS A 152 10.77 16.87 0.39
N GLU A 153 11.34 15.73 0.78
CA GLU A 153 10.98 14.41 0.25
C GLU A 153 9.52 14.06 0.54
N ASP A 154 9.05 14.27 1.77
CA ASP A 154 7.66 14.03 2.17
C ASP A 154 6.69 14.88 1.35
N ARG A 155 6.99 16.18 1.20
CA ARG A 155 6.19 17.09 0.37
C ARG A 155 6.15 16.63 -1.09
N ASP A 156 7.29 16.22 -1.64
CA ASP A 156 7.39 15.80 -3.04
C ASP A 156 6.66 14.45 -3.26
N ALA A 157 6.76 13.53 -2.29
CA ALA A 157 6.02 12.28 -2.29
C ALA A 157 4.50 12.52 -2.25
N ASP A 158 4.03 13.42 -1.38
CA ASP A 158 2.62 13.81 -1.29
C ASP A 158 2.13 14.46 -2.60
N LEU A 159 2.93 15.36 -3.18
CA LEU A 159 2.59 16.01 -4.44
C LEU A 159 2.48 15.00 -5.58
N VAL A 160 3.41 14.04 -5.67
CA VAL A 160 3.37 12.95 -6.64
C VAL A 160 2.17 12.04 -6.41
N ALA A 161 1.84 11.73 -5.15
CA ALA A 161 0.68 10.92 -4.81
C ALA A 161 -0.64 11.59 -5.25
N VAL A 162 -0.79 12.89 -5.01
CA VAL A 162 -1.95 13.68 -5.44
C VAL A 162 -2.02 13.73 -6.97
N MET A 163 -0.90 14.00 -7.64
CA MET A 163 -0.82 14.05 -9.10
C MET A 163 -1.21 12.70 -9.72
N ASN A 164 -0.70 11.58 -9.19
CA ASN A 164 -1.01 10.24 -9.68
C ASN A 164 -2.48 9.90 -9.47
N ARG A 165 -3.04 10.17 -8.28
CA ARG A 165 -4.47 9.98 -7.99
C ARG A 165 -5.35 10.78 -8.96
N HIS A 166 -4.98 12.02 -9.26
CA HIS A 166 -5.70 12.85 -10.22
C HIS A 166 -5.64 12.25 -11.63
N ARG A 167 -4.45 11.87 -12.10
CA ARG A 167 -4.26 11.23 -13.41
C ARG A 167 -5.04 9.93 -13.54
N GLU A 168 -5.05 9.10 -12.50
CA GLU A 168 -5.83 7.87 -12.45
C GLU A 168 -7.34 8.13 -12.46
N ALA A 169 -7.82 9.14 -11.71
CA ALA A 169 -9.23 9.53 -11.74
C ALA A 169 -9.66 9.95 -13.15
N VAL A 170 -8.88 10.82 -13.81
CA VAL A 170 -9.15 11.24 -15.20
C VAL A 170 -9.15 10.05 -16.15
N LYS A 171 -8.18 9.15 -16.05
CA LYS A 171 -8.13 7.93 -16.87
C LYS A 171 -9.37 7.05 -16.66
N ARG A 172 -9.79 6.86 -15.40
CA ARG A 172 -10.99 6.09 -15.05
C ARG A 172 -12.25 6.70 -15.66
N TYR A 173 -12.45 8.02 -15.53
CA TYR A 173 -13.61 8.70 -16.11
C TYR A 173 -13.62 8.61 -17.64
N ASN A 174 -12.47 8.79 -18.29
CA ASN A 174 -12.38 8.66 -19.74
C ASN A 174 -12.69 7.24 -20.22
N HIS A 175 -12.18 6.23 -19.50
CA HIS A 175 -12.47 4.84 -19.81
C HIS A 175 -13.95 4.52 -19.62
N GLU A 176 -14.56 4.94 -18.51
CA GLU A 176 -15.97 4.73 -18.23
C GLU A 176 -16.86 5.43 -19.27
N PHE A 177 -16.54 6.68 -19.63
CA PHE A 177 -17.25 7.40 -20.67
C PHE A 177 -17.18 6.68 -22.02
N SER A 178 -15.98 6.28 -22.44
CA SER A 178 -15.77 5.53 -23.69
C SER A 178 -16.53 4.20 -23.68
N TRP A 179 -16.48 3.47 -22.56
CA TRP A 179 -17.20 2.22 -22.39
C TRP A 179 -18.73 2.42 -22.48
N ARG A 180 -19.28 3.40 -21.75
CA ARG A 180 -20.72 3.73 -21.79
C ARG A 180 -21.17 4.12 -23.19
N GLN A 181 -20.36 4.91 -23.89
CA GLN A 181 -20.64 5.31 -25.27
C GLN A 181 -20.63 4.10 -26.23
N HIS A 182 -19.65 3.22 -26.11
CA HIS A 182 -19.59 1.99 -26.91
C HIS A 182 -20.78 1.07 -26.61
N PHE A 183 -21.09 0.86 -25.33
CA PHE A 183 -22.20 0.03 -24.89
C PHE A 183 -23.55 0.53 -25.43
N ALA A 184 -23.83 1.83 -25.32
CA ALA A 184 -25.06 2.42 -25.84
C ALA A 184 -25.21 2.27 -27.36
N ARG A 185 -24.09 2.38 -28.11
CA ARG A 185 -24.09 2.14 -29.56
C ARG A 185 -24.39 0.69 -29.90
N GLU A 186 -23.77 -0.26 -29.21
CA GLU A 186 -24.01 -1.68 -29.43
C GLU A 186 -25.43 -2.08 -29.05
N GLU A 187 -25.97 -1.57 -27.93
CA GLU A 187 -27.36 -1.79 -27.53
C GLU A 187 -28.34 -1.26 -28.58
N PHE A 188 -28.13 -0.04 -29.06
CA PHE A 188 -28.94 0.53 -30.14
C PHE A 188 -28.88 -0.31 -31.42
N ARG A 189 -27.68 -0.79 -31.79
CA ARG A 189 -27.48 -1.63 -32.97
C ARG A 189 -28.21 -2.95 -32.85
N LEU A 190 -28.09 -3.63 -31.70
CA LEU A 190 -28.78 -4.88 -31.40
C LEU A 190 -30.30 -4.69 -31.39
N LEU A 191 -30.81 -3.67 -30.69
CA LEU A 191 -32.24 -3.38 -30.63
C LEU A 191 -32.81 -3.09 -32.03
N SER A 192 -32.12 -2.25 -32.81
CA SER A 192 -32.49 -1.96 -34.20
C SER A 192 -32.48 -3.22 -35.08
N GLY A 193 -31.51 -4.12 -34.86
CA GLY A 193 -31.45 -5.43 -35.50
C GLY A 193 -32.68 -6.29 -35.19
N THR A 194 -33.01 -6.44 -33.90
CA THR A 194 -34.18 -7.22 -33.46
C THR A 194 -35.50 -6.65 -33.99
N LEU A 195 -35.65 -5.32 -34.04
CA LEU A 195 -36.84 -4.68 -34.56
C LEU A 195 -36.99 -4.92 -36.07
N ARG A 196 -35.88 -4.80 -36.82
CA ARG A 196 -35.84 -5.10 -38.25
C ARG A 196 -36.22 -6.56 -38.50
N GLU A 197 -35.66 -7.49 -37.74
CA GLU A 197 -35.97 -8.92 -37.88
C GLU A 197 -37.45 -9.20 -37.62
N ARG A 198 -38.01 -8.70 -36.51
CA ARG A 198 -39.45 -8.83 -36.21
C ARG A 198 -40.32 -8.25 -37.31
N LEU A 199 -39.94 -7.11 -37.89
CA LEU A 199 -40.67 -6.51 -39.01
C LEU A 199 -40.61 -7.40 -40.24
N VAL A 200 -39.43 -7.92 -40.61
CA VAL A 200 -39.25 -8.84 -41.74
C VAL A 200 -40.06 -10.12 -41.53
N GLN A 201 -40.05 -10.68 -40.32
CA GLN A 201 -40.85 -11.86 -39.97
C GLN A 201 -42.35 -11.57 -40.14
N LYS A 202 -42.85 -10.42 -39.66
CA LYS A 202 -44.25 -10.03 -39.81
C LYS A 202 -44.66 -9.82 -41.27
N VAL A 203 -43.84 -9.12 -42.05
CA VAL A 203 -44.09 -8.90 -43.49
C VAL A 203 -44.05 -10.21 -44.25
N SER A 204 -43.08 -11.08 -43.97
CA SER A 204 -42.95 -12.40 -44.61
C SER A 204 -44.12 -13.31 -44.25
N ALA A 205 -44.54 -13.35 -42.97
CA ALA A 205 -45.71 -14.10 -42.53
C ALA A 205 -46.98 -13.60 -43.25
N ASN A 206 -47.20 -12.29 -43.33
CA ASN A 206 -48.32 -11.71 -44.08
C ASN A 206 -48.25 -12.05 -45.57
N LYS A 207 -47.07 -11.99 -46.20
CA LYS A 207 -46.88 -12.40 -47.60
C LYS A 207 -47.26 -13.86 -47.80
N THR A 208 -46.79 -14.77 -46.95
CA THR A 208 -47.16 -16.20 -47.07
C THR A 208 -48.64 -16.44 -46.83
N ARG A 209 -49.28 -15.69 -45.91
CA ARG A 209 -50.71 -15.77 -45.67
C ARG A 209 -51.51 -15.31 -46.89
N LEU A 210 -51.20 -14.13 -47.43
CA LEU A 210 -51.84 -13.58 -48.62
C LEU A 210 -51.64 -14.48 -49.86
N MET A 211 -50.47 -15.10 -50.01
CA MET A 211 -50.25 -16.06 -51.11
C MET A 211 -51.15 -17.28 -50.99
N ARG A 212 -51.36 -17.82 -49.78
CA ARG A 212 -52.31 -18.94 -49.54
C ARG A 212 -53.77 -18.50 -49.74
N GLU A 213 -54.14 -17.32 -49.23
CA GLU A 213 -55.48 -16.76 -49.42
C GLU A 213 -55.77 -16.52 -50.92
N LYS A 214 -54.78 -16.03 -51.67
CA LYS A 214 -54.85 -15.87 -53.12
C LYS A 214 -55.03 -17.21 -53.83
N GLU A 215 -54.20 -18.21 -53.53
CA GLU A 215 -54.33 -19.56 -54.10
C GLU A 215 -55.70 -20.18 -53.79
N GLN A 216 -56.23 -19.96 -52.58
CA GLN A 216 -57.56 -20.40 -52.19
C GLN A 216 -58.67 -19.70 -52.99
N MET A 217 -58.56 -18.39 -53.23
CA MET A 217 -59.48 -17.67 -54.12
C MET A 217 -59.36 -18.16 -55.56
N ASP A 218 -58.14 -18.36 -56.09
CA ASP A 218 -57.91 -18.88 -57.44
C ASP A 218 -58.55 -20.27 -57.61
N ILE A 219 -58.46 -21.15 -56.59
CA ILE A 219 -59.14 -22.46 -56.56
C ILE A 219 -60.67 -22.29 -56.45
N SER A 220 -61.15 -21.39 -55.59
CA SER A 220 -62.57 -21.12 -55.42
C SER A 220 -63.19 -20.57 -56.71
N ASP A 221 -62.52 -19.67 -57.41
CA ASP A 221 -62.97 -19.08 -58.67
C ASP A 221 -62.94 -20.13 -59.79
N THR A 222 -61.88 -20.95 -59.86
CA THR A 222 -61.82 -22.09 -60.80
C THR A 222 -62.94 -23.09 -60.53
N ASN A 223 -63.19 -23.40 -59.25
CA ASN A 223 -64.31 -24.25 -58.83
C ASN A 223 -65.66 -23.57 -59.11
N ALA A 224 -65.83 -22.27 -58.94
CA ALA A 224 -67.05 -21.56 -59.26
C ALA A 224 -67.32 -21.51 -60.78
N LEU A 225 -66.26 -21.47 -61.60
CA LEU A 225 -66.36 -21.59 -63.05
C LEU A 225 -66.75 -23.01 -63.48
N LEU A 226 -66.20 -24.05 -62.82
CA LEU A 226 -66.56 -25.46 -63.04
C LEU A 226 -67.95 -25.80 -62.49
N LEU A 227 -68.33 -25.21 -61.36
CA LEU A 227 -69.59 -25.44 -60.67
C LEU A 227 -70.59 -24.34 -61.03
N ASN A 228 -70.79 -24.12 -62.33
CA ASN A 228 -71.88 -23.26 -62.77
C ASN A 228 -73.20 -23.90 -62.29
N PRO A 229 -74.06 -23.21 -61.53
CA PRO A 229 -75.34 -23.74 -61.07
C PRO A 229 -76.25 -24.20 -62.22
N ASN A 230 -75.98 -23.75 -63.45
CA ASN A 230 -76.65 -24.20 -64.68
C ASN A 230 -76.11 -25.53 -65.25
N GLN A 231 -75.03 -26.10 -64.70
CA GLN A 231 -74.53 -27.43 -65.05
C GLN A 231 -74.98 -28.51 -64.04
N PHE A 232 -75.46 -28.13 -62.86
CA PHE A 232 -76.07 -29.04 -61.88
C PHE A 232 -77.59 -29.21 -62.05
N THR A 233 -78.19 -28.57 -63.04
CA THR A 233 -79.65 -28.60 -63.29
C THR A 233 -80.06 -29.44 -64.51
N ILE A 234 -79.31 -30.51 -64.83
CA ILE A 234 -79.74 -31.45 -65.88
C ILE A 234 -79.62 -32.91 -65.38
N THR A 235 -80.80 -33.42 -64.95
CA THR A 235 -81.29 -34.80 -65.14
C THR A 235 -80.51 -35.95 -64.50
N ASN A 236 -80.70 -36.18 -63.19
CA ASN A 236 -80.90 -37.55 -62.67
C ASN A 236 -81.69 -37.55 -61.34
N PRO A 237 -83.01 -37.75 -61.34
CA PRO A 237 -83.78 -37.99 -60.13
C PRO A 237 -83.81 -39.50 -59.84
N SER A 238 -82.74 -40.03 -59.27
CA SER A 238 -82.74 -41.43 -58.79
C SER A 238 -82.31 -41.48 -57.32
N SER A 239 -83.34 -41.55 -56.49
CA SER A 239 -83.40 -42.16 -55.17
C SER A 239 -82.87 -41.38 -53.95
N PRO A 240 -83.80 -40.79 -53.17
CA PRO A 240 -83.58 -40.36 -51.79
C PRO A 240 -83.51 -41.58 -50.83
N GLY A 241 -82.40 -41.71 -50.11
CA GLY A 241 -82.24 -42.65 -49.00
C GLY A 241 -80.75 -42.91 -48.75
N GLY A 242 -80.06 -42.32 -47.79
CA GLY A 242 -80.50 -41.89 -46.47
C GLY A 242 -79.85 -42.80 -45.43
N VAL A 243 -78.89 -42.24 -44.69
CA VAL A 243 -78.25 -42.77 -43.46
C VAL A 243 -77.06 -43.72 -43.66
N HIS A 244 -75.88 -43.15 -43.91
CA HIS A 244 -74.63 -43.76 -43.48
C HIS A 244 -74.49 -43.57 -41.96
N GLY A 245 -74.36 -44.70 -41.26
CA GLY A 245 -74.34 -44.79 -39.81
C GLY A 245 -73.12 -44.14 -39.14
N ASN A 246 -73.29 -43.95 -37.82
CA ASN A 246 -72.34 -43.41 -36.85
C ASN A 246 -70.90 -43.90 -37.03
N ARG A 247 -69.99 -42.97 -37.37
CA ARG A 247 -68.54 -43.18 -37.16
C ARG A 247 -68.06 -42.39 -35.95
N LYS A 248 -68.22 -42.99 -34.76
CA LYS A 248 -67.38 -42.71 -33.59
C LYS A 248 -65.95 -43.13 -33.91
N THR A 249 -64.98 -42.23 -33.77
CA THR A 249 -63.56 -42.47 -33.45
C THR A 249 -62.86 -41.10 -33.52
N ARG A 250 -61.97 -40.65 -32.62
CA ARG A 250 -61.36 -41.19 -31.42
C ARG A 250 -60.62 -40.01 -30.80
N HIS A 251 -60.75 -39.79 -29.50
CA HIS A 251 -59.79 -39.01 -28.73
C HIS A 251 -58.38 -39.60 -28.93
N THR A 252 -57.43 -38.81 -29.40
CA THR A 252 -56.01 -39.02 -29.10
C THR A 252 -55.35 -37.69 -28.78
N ARG A 253 -55.35 -37.40 -27.49
CA ARG A 253 -54.34 -36.61 -26.78
C ARG A 253 -52.95 -37.01 -27.29
N HIS A 254 -52.13 -36.05 -27.70
CA HIS A 254 -50.68 -36.21 -27.73
C HIS A 254 -50.09 -35.17 -26.78
N ARG A 255 -49.94 -35.57 -25.51
CA ARG A 255 -48.96 -34.99 -24.60
C ARG A 255 -47.66 -35.72 -24.91
N ILE A 256 -46.76 -35.07 -25.65
CA ILE A 256 -45.32 -35.30 -25.52
C ILE A 256 -44.77 -33.99 -24.97
N GLY A 257 -44.25 -34.07 -23.76
CA GLY A 257 -43.44 -33.00 -23.17
C GLY A 257 -42.00 -33.10 -23.64
N ILE A 258 -41.33 -31.96 -23.59
CA ILE A 258 -39.88 -31.76 -23.39
C ILE A 258 -39.76 -30.22 -23.38
N ASP A 259 -39.74 -29.59 -22.20
CA ASP A 259 -38.57 -29.47 -21.32
C ASP A 259 -37.29 -29.20 -22.11
N GLU A 260 -37.25 -28.05 -22.79
CA GLU A 260 -35.99 -27.40 -23.15
C GLU A 260 -36.25 -25.89 -23.31
N PHE A 261 -35.35 -25.08 -22.75
CA PHE A 261 -35.41 -23.62 -22.59
C PHE A 261 -36.10 -23.10 -21.33
N GLY A 262 -35.39 -23.31 -20.21
CA GLY A 262 -35.48 -22.44 -19.06
C GLY A 262 -35.20 -20.98 -19.43
N ASN A 263 -35.98 -20.09 -18.83
CA ASN A 263 -35.60 -18.70 -18.64
C ASN A 263 -36.06 -18.30 -17.24
N GLY A 264 -35.19 -18.52 -16.26
CA GLY A 264 -35.36 -18.01 -14.91
C GLY A 264 -35.10 -16.52 -14.90
N ILE A 265 -36.16 -15.71 -14.90
CA ILE A 265 -36.16 -14.33 -14.40
C ILE A 265 -37.55 -14.09 -13.81
N GLY A 266 -37.63 -13.97 -12.48
CA GLY A 266 -38.91 -13.84 -11.79
C GLY A 266 -38.83 -13.59 -10.29
N LEU A 267 -38.03 -12.60 -9.91
CA LEU A 267 -38.26 -11.65 -8.81
C LEU A 267 -38.85 -12.18 -7.49
N ASP A 268 -37.98 -12.17 -6.48
CA ASP A 268 -38.29 -12.10 -5.06
C ASP A 268 -39.48 -11.19 -4.77
N ASN A 269 -40.54 -11.75 -4.17
CA ASN A 269 -41.51 -10.94 -3.46
C ASN A 269 -42.24 -11.69 -2.33
N ARG A 270 -42.05 -11.14 -1.12
CA ARG A 270 -42.91 -11.18 0.08
C ARG A 270 -42.87 -12.42 0.97
N ARG A 271 -41.93 -12.38 1.92
CA ARG A 271 -42.04 -13.01 3.25
C ARG A 271 -43.32 -12.52 3.95
N LYS A 272 -44.30 -13.41 4.16
CA LYS A 272 -45.35 -13.24 5.17
C LYS A 272 -44.80 -13.66 6.53
N ARG A 273 -44.67 -12.70 7.46
CA ARG A 273 -44.60 -13.00 8.90
C ARG A 273 -46.00 -13.42 9.36
N LYS A 274 -46.09 -14.51 10.12
CA LYS A 274 -47.26 -14.84 10.94
C LYS A 274 -46.92 -14.49 12.38
N ALA A 275 -47.84 -13.76 13.00
CA ALA A 275 -47.96 -13.60 14.44
C ALA A 275 -48.32 -14.95 15.09
#